data_AF-A0A527ZUW0-F1
#
_entry.id   AF-A0A527ZUW0-F1
#
_cell.length_a   1.000
_cell.length_b   1.000
_cell.length_c   1.000
_cell.angle_alpha   90.00
_cell.angle_beta   90.00
_cell.angle_gamma   90.00
#
_symmetry.space_group_name_H-M   'P 1'
#
loop_
_entity.id
_entity.type
_entity.pdbx_description
1 polymer ?
#
loop_
_entity_poly.entity_id
_entity_poly.type
_entity_poly.pdbx_seq_one_letter_code
_entity_poly.pdbx_strand_id
1 'polypeptide(L)'
;MSYPAAASERSSQARRQNALSLLFFLCAALAFLLRFTVSPQIMNMVVDYTADGGSFYEKLHVGTYAIFLLLPIVLFSRPFLLQGDEIGIFKALLLYSAVIFALVPYLFITGRAGSSGFIIDTYLVAGAAGLLMLALNAQVRRALGDLVLGMVILSAVMGTIEAVTQHRFLPYGLNELQFRPIGLSAHPLALGALCATAIGFVPLTNWRIWVRVLAIFVLLVGCAASGARAALMLAAAETLIL
;
A
#
# COMPACT_ATOMS: atom_id res chain seq x y z
N MET A 1 -43.75 4.96 31.54
CA MET A 1 -42.79 5.84 30.84
C MET A 1 -41.38 5.27 31.03
N SER A 2 -40.87 4.53 30.05
CA SER A 2 -39.54 3.87 30.10
C SER A 2 -38.82 4.06 28.75
N TYR A 3 -38.47 5.31 28.45
CA TYR A 3 -37.78 5.71 27.21
C TYR A 3 -36.31 6.21 27.34
N PRO A 4 -35.70 6.48 28.53
CA PRO A 4 -34.34 7.02 28.57
C PRO A 4 -33.20 5.98 28.45
N ALA A 5 -33.42 4.72 28.87
CA ALA A 5 -32.37 3.69 28.89
C ALA A 5 -31.97 3.22 27.47
N ALA A 6 -32.95 2.96 26.60
CA ALA A 6 -32.71 2.48 25.24
C ALA A 6 -32.02 3.52 24.33
N ALA A 7 -32.27 4.81 24.56
CA ALA A 7 -31.61 5.88 23.82
C ALA A 7 -30.13 6.04 24.23
N SER A 8 -29.84 5.88 25.53
CA SER A 8 -28.48 5.91 26.07
C SER A 8 -27.62 4.73 25.56
N GLU A 9 -28.19 3.53 25.52
CA GLU A 9 -27.51 2.33 25.00
C GLU A 9 -27.20 2.40 23.51
N ARG A 10 -28.12 2.95 22.69
CA ARG A 10 -27.84 3.15 21.24
C ARG A 10 -26.73 4.17 21.01
N SER A 11 -26.70 5.24 21.81
CA SER A 11 -25.64 6.26 21.73
C SER A 11 -24.26 5.69 22.10
N SER A 12 -24.18 4.85 23.14
CA SER A 12 -22.92 4.23 23.56
C SER A 12 -22.40 3.20 22.55
N GLN A 13 -23.29 2.40 21.96
CA GLN A 13 -22.95 1.45 20.89
C GLN A 13 -22.44 2.17 19.64
N ALA A 14 -23.13 3.25 19.20
CA ALA A 14 -22.69 4.04 18.05
C ALA A 14 -21.30 4.67 18.30
N ARG A 15 -21.06 5.23 19.51
CA ARG A 15 -19.75 5.77 19.87
C ARG A 15 -18.66 4.70 19.86
N ARG A 16 -18.94 3.49 20.37
CA ARG A 16 -18.00 2.37 20.34
C ARG A 16 -17.68 1.92 18.91
N GLN A 17 -18.69 1.83 18.04
CA GLN A 17 -18.50 1.47 16.63
C GLN A 17 -17.68 2.52 15.86
N ASN A 18 -17.90 3.80 16.15
CA ASN A 18 -17.10 4.89 15.59
C ASN A 18 -15.65 4.84 16.08
N ALA A 19 -15.43 4.61 17.37
CA ALA A 19 -14.09 4.48 17.94
C ALA A 19 -13.33 3.28 17.34
N LEU A 20 -13.97 2.12 17.20
CA LEU A 20 -13.37 0.95 16.55
C LEU A 20 -13.07 1.20 15.07
N SER A 21 -13.95 1.90 14.36
CA SER A 21 -13.72 2.24 12.95
C SER A 21 -12.55 3.19 12.78
N LEU A 22 -12.41 4.18 13.67
CA LEU A 22 -11.26 5.07 13.70
C LEU A 22 -9.97 4.32 14.06
N LEU A 23 -10.02 3.43 15.05
CA LEU A 23 -8.87 2.61 15.43
C LEU A 23 -8.39 1.75 14.26
N PHE A 24 -9.30 1.03 13.59
CA PHE A 24 -8.94 0.22 12.43
C PHE A 24 -8.46 1.06 11.26
N PHE A 25 -9.02 2.25 11.05
CA PHE A 25 -8.47 3.21 10.09
C PHE A 25 -7.02 3.57 10.40
N LEU A 26 -6.73 3.98 11.64
CA LEU A 26 -5.38 4.39 12.03
C LEU A 26 -4.38 3.22 11.94
N CYS A 27 -4.77 2.02 12.39
CA CYS A 27 -3.93 0.84 12.26
C CYS A 27 -3.69 0.45 10.80
N ALA A 28 -4.72 0.49 9.95
CA ALA A 28 -4.59 0.17 8.53
C ALA A 28 -3.75 1.23 7.80
N ALA A 29 -3.96 2.51 8.12
CA ALA A 29 -3.16 3.61 7.60
C ALA A 29 -1.68 3.43 7.97
N LEU A 30 -1.39 3.14 9.24
CA LEU A 30 -0.03 2.84 9.69
C LEU A 30 0.55 1.64 8.95
N ALA A 31 -0.18 0.53 8.85
CA ALA A 31 0.29 -0.68 8.16
C ALA A 31 0.61 -0.41 6.68
N PHE A 32 -0.23 0.36 5.99
CA PHE A 32 -0.03 0.71 4.59
C PHE A 32 1.12 1.70 4.43
N LEU A 33 1.19 2.75 5.26
CA LEU A 33 2.32 3.67 5.26
C LEU A 33 3.63 2.93 5.50
N LEU A 34 3.70 2.06 6.50
CA LEU A 34 4.87 1.20 6.72
C LEU A 34 5.22 0.41 5.47
N ARG A 35 4.25 -0.19 4.79
CA ARG A 35 4.50 -0.98 3.57
C ARG A 35 5.04 -0.15 2.41
N PHE A 36 4.61 1.09 2.27
CA PHE A 36 4.97 1.94 1.14
C PHE A 36 6.18 2.85 1.39
N THR A 37 6.44 3.27 2.64
CA THR A 37 7.47 4.28 2.95
C THR A 37 8.72 3.69 3.59
N VAL A 38 8.62 2.54 4.25
CA VAL A 38 9.81 1.86 4.78
C VAL A 38 10.44 1.12 3.62
N SER A 39 11.56 1.63 3.12
CA SER A 39 12.27 0.97 2.02
C SER A 39 13.13 -0.20 2.55
N PRO A 40 13.50 -1.16 1.69
CA PRO A 40 14.49 -2.19 2.00
C PRO A 40 15.78 -1.62 2.58
N GLN A 41 16.22 -0.44 2.12
CA GLN A 41 17.43 0.21 2.60
C GLN A 41 17.28 0.72 4.04
N ILE A 42 16.10 1.22 4.42
CA ILE A 42 15.80 1.57 5.81
C ILE A 42 15.77 0.31 6.67
N MET A 43 15.15 -0.78 6.19
CA MET A 43 15.13 -2.04 6.93
C MET A 43 16.54 -2.60 7.15
N ASN A 44 17.40 -2.52 6.14
CA ASN A 44 18.81 -2.92 6.20
C ASN A 44 19.64 -2.17 7.24
N MET A 45 19.15 -1.04 7.78
CA MET A 45 19.82 -0.35 8.89
C MET A 45 19.57 -1.02 10.25
N VAL A 46 18.60 -1.92 10.33
CA VAL A 46 18.14 -2.54 11.59
C VAL A 46 18.25 -4.06 11.55
N VAL A 47 17.94 -4.67 10.40
CA VAL A 47 17.96 -6.13 10.18
C VAL A 47 18.57 -6.44 8.82
N ASP A 48 19.13 -7.63 8.65
CA ASP A 48 19.72 -8.06 7.37
C ASP A 48 18.64 -8.44 6.33
N TYR A 49 17.76 -7.50 5.97
CA TYR A 49 16.58 -7.75 5.14
C TYR A 49 16.94 -8.27 3.74
N THR A 50 17.94 -7.67 3.08
CA THR A 50 18.34 -8.08 1.72
C THR A 50 19.52 -9.04 1.65
N ALA A 51 20.09 -9.50 2.76
CA ALA A 51 21.21 -10.45 2.72
C ALA A 51 20.78 -11.82 2.16
N ASP A 52 21.68 -12.57 1.52
CA ASP A 52 21.35 -13.89 0.96
C ASP A 52 21.11 -14.97 2.04
N GLY A 53 21.62 -14.75 3.26
CA GLY A 53 21.41 -15.60 4.44
C GLY A 53 20.68 -14.87 5.57
N GLY A 54 20.45 -15.56 6.67
CA GLY A 54 19.76 -15.00 7.85
C GLY A 54 18.44 -15.69 8.14
N SER A 55 17.75 -15.21 9.14
CA SER A 55 16.51 -15.84 9.60
C SER A 55 15.35 -15.48 8.67
N PHE A 56 14.43 -16.42 8.43
CA PHE A 56 13.28 -16.17 7.54
C PHE A 56 12.44 -14.96 7.96
N TYR A 57 12.31 -14.71 9.28
CA TYR A 57 11.55 -13.57 9.77
C TYR A 57 12.21 -12.21 9.47
N GLU A 58 13.52 -12.18 9.20
CA GLU A 58 14.22 -10.96 8.80
C GLU A 58 13.99 -10.64 7.32
N LYS A 59 13.47 -11.60 6.54
CA LYS A 59 13.24 -11.48 5.09
C LYS A 59 11.85 -10.99 4.72
N LEU A 60 10.98 -10.78 5.70
CA LEU A 60 9.64 -10.26 5.47
C LEU A 60 9.58 -8.78 5.83
N HIS A 61 8.89 -8.01 4.99
CA HIS A 61 8.75 -6.58 5.18
C HIS A 61 8.00 -6.26 6.48
N VAL A 62 8.40 -5.21 7.19
CA VAL A 62 7.71 -4.79 8.43
C VAL A 62 6.22 -4.49 8.20
N GLY A 63 5.90 -3.84 7.07
CA GLY A 63 4.52 -3.61 6.63
C GLY A 63 3.74 -4.90 6.33
N THR A 64 4.42 -5.97 5.89
CA THR A 64 3.80 -7.29 5.67
C THR A 64 3.30 -7.86 6.99
N TYR A 65 4.13 -7.84 8.03
CA TYR A 65 3.70 -8.23 9.38
C TYR A 65 2.50 -7.42 9.89
N ALA A 66 2.56 -6.09 9.73
CA ALA A 66 1.48 -5.22 10.17
C ALA A 66 0.14 -5.56 9.49
N ILE A 67 0.14 -5.82 8.18
CA ILE A 67 -1.06 -6.18 7.42
C ILE A 67 -1.59 -7.56 7.83
N PHE A 68 -0.73 -8.58 7.94
CA PHE A 68 -1.14 -9.93 8.34
C PHE A 68 -1.64 -10.02 9.78
N LEU A 69 -1.10 -9.23 10.69
CA LEU A 69 -1.59 -9.17 12.07
C LEU A 69 -2.94 -8.44 12.15
N LEU A 70 -3.08 -7.34 11.40
CA LEU A 70 -4.31 -6.53 11.44
C LEU A 70 -5.49 -7.20 10.76
N LEU A 71 -5.28 -7.91 9.65
CA LEU A 71 -6.36 -8.56 8.89
C LEU A 71 -7.26 -9.47 9.75
N PRO A 72 -6.76 -10.49 10.48
CA PRO A 72 -7.62 -11.34 11.30
C PRO A 72 -8.28 -10.54 12.41
N ILE A 73 -7.59 -9.58 13.03
CA ILE A 73 -8.18 -8.71 14.06
C ILE A 73 -9.42 -8.01 13.50
N VAL A 74 -9.33 -7.39 12.32
CA VAL A 74 -10.46 -6.68 11.70
C VAL A 74 -11.58 -7.66 11.32
N LEU A 75 -11.24 -8.79 10.70
CA LEU A 75 -12.22 -9.80 10.26
C LEU A 75 -13.01 -10.41 11.42
N PHE A 76 -12.36 -10.66 12.57
CA PHE A 76 -12.99 -11.30 13.73
C PHE A 76 -13.58 -10.31 14.74
N SER A 77 -13.22 -9.02 14.70
CA SER A 77 -13.73 -8.03 15.65
C SER A 77 -15.15 -7.56 15.36
N ARG A 78 -15.61 -7.65 14.11
CA ARG A 78 -16.94 -7.18 13.72
C ARG A 78 -17.45 -7.88 12.46
N PRO A 79 -18.78 -8.05 12.32
CA PRO A 79 -19.34 -8.41 11.03
C PRO A 79 -19.06 -7.27 10.04
N PHE A 80 -18.54 -7.62 8.87
CA PHE A 80 -18.42 -6.72 7.73
C PHE A 80 -19.43 -7.15 6.68
N LEU A 81 -20.09 -6.18 6.06
CA LEU A 81 -21.15 -6.42 5.08
C LEU A 81 -20.53 -6.22 3.69
N LEU A 82 -20.43 -7.31 2.93
CA LEU A 82 -20.06 -7.25 1.52
C LEU A 82 -21.32 -7.00 0.69
N GLN A 83 -21.28 -6.05 -0.24
CA GLN A 83 -22.43 -5.71 -1.08
C GLN A 83 -22.17 -6.04 -2.56
N GLY A 84 -23.13 -6.68 -3.22
CA GLY A 84 -23.11 -6.95 -4.67
C GLY A 84 -21.81 -7.60 -5.13
N ASP A 85 -21.09 -6.90 -6.02
CA ASP A 85 -19.85 -7.35 -6.66
C ASP A 85 -18.69 -7.54 -5.66
N GLU A 86 -18.74 -6.91 -4.47
CA GLU A 86 -17.71 -7.06 -3.44
C GLU A 86 -17.58 -8.51 -2.96
N ILE A 87 -18.66 -9.31 -3.04
CA ILE A 87 -18.63 -10.73 -2.69
C ILE A 87 -17.75 -11.51 -3.68
N GLY A 88 -17.88 -11.20 -4.97
CA GLY A 88 -17.07 -11.82 -6.03
C GLY A 88 -15.59 -11.47 -5.85
N ILE A 89 -15.29 -10.20 -5.61
CA ILE A 89 -13.93 -9.70 -5.38
C ILE A 89 -13.34 -10.33 -4.11
N PHE A 90 -14.11 -10.41 -3.02
CA PHE A 90 -13.66 -11.04 -1.79
C PHE A 90 -13.30 -12.52 -2.00
N LYS A 91 -14.17 -13.29 -2.68
CA LYS A 91 -13.89 -14.70 -3.00
C LYS A 91 -12.66 -14.85 -3.89
N ALA A 92 -12.51 -14.00 -4.91
CA ALA A 92 -11.35 -14.00 -5.78
C ALA A 92 -10.06 -13.69 -5.02
N LEU A 93 -10.06 -12.67 -4.15
CA LEU A 93 -8.91 -12.32 -3.31
C LEU A 93 -8.58 -13.42 -2.28
N LEU A 94 -9.60 -14.07 -1.72
CA LEU A 94 -9.42 -15.19 -0.80
C LEU A 94 -8.78 -16.38 -1.52
N LEU A 95 -9.30 -16.74 -2.69
CA LEU A 95 -8.76 -17.83 -3.52
C LEU A 95 -7.34 -17.52 -3.98
N TYR A 96 -7.10 -16.31 -4.47
CA TYR A 96 -5.77 -15.83 -4.83
C TYR A 96 -4.81 -15.96 -3.65
N SER A 97 -5.18 -15.45 -2.47
CA SER A 97 -4.36 -15.53 -1.27
C SER A 97 -4.11 -16.98 -0.86
N ALA A 98 -5.11 -17.85 -0.95
CA ALA A 98 -4.97 -19.28 -0.64
C ALA A 98 -4.01 -20.00 -1.60
N VAL A 99 -4.09 -19.72 -2.90
CA VAL A 99 -3.20 -20.30 -3.92
C VAL A 99 -1.75 -19.83 -3.69
N ILE A 100 -1.55 -18.53 -3.48
CA ILE A 100 -0.21 -17.99 -3.19
C ILE A 100 0.33 -18.54 -1.87
N PHE A 101 -0.51 -18.66 -0.83
CA PHE A 101 -0.12 -19.26 0.43
C PHE A 101 0.28 -20.73 0.28
N ALA A 102 -0.44 -21.51 -0.52
CA ALA A 102 -0.10 -22.90 -0.82
C ALA A 102 1.21 -23.04 -1.63
N LEU A 103 1.58 -22.02 -2.41
CA LEU A 103 2.84 -22.00 -3.15
C LEU A 103 4.05 -21.82 -2.22
N VAL A 104 3.89 -21.14 -1.08
CA VAL A 104 4.97 -20.93 -0.10
C VAL A 104 5.60 -22.26 0.35
N PRO A 105 4.88 -23.22 0.96
CA PRO A 105 5.47 -24.48 1.40
C PRO A 105 6.04 -25.30 0.23
N TYR A 106 5.45 -25.22 -0.97
CA TYR A 106 6.02 -25.83 -2.16
C TYR A 106 7.41 -25.28 -2.50
N LEU A 107 7.61 -23.96 -2.40
CA LEU A 107 8.92 -23.34 -2.59
C LEU A 107 9.93 -23.76 -1.52
N PHE A 108 9.50 -23.93 -0.27
CA PHE A 108 10.36 -24.48 0.78
C PHE A 108 10.80 -25.91 0.47
N ILE A 109 9.86 -26.78 0.10
CA ILE A 109 10.13 -28.20 -0.18
C ILE A 109 11.07 -28.35 -1.40
N THR A 110 10.96 -27.47 -2.39
CA THR A 110 11.80 -27.48 -3.59
C THR A 110 13.16 -26.77 -3.43
N GLY A 111 13.53 -26.39 -2.20
CA GLY A 111 14.81 -25.72 -1.91
C GLY A 111 14.87 -24.26 -2.36
N ARG A 112 13.73 -23.64 -2.72
CA ARG A 112 13.59 -22.25 -3.15
C ARG A 112 13.10 -21.34 -2.01
N ALA A 113 13.49 -21.66 -0.78
CA ALA A 113 13.07 -20.93 0.42
C ALA A 113 13.41 -19.43 0.33
N GLY A 114 14.52 -19.04 -0.29
CA GLY A 114 14.87 -17.62 -0.51
C GLY A 114 13.84 -16.85 -1.34
N SER A 115 13.20 -17.49 -2.33
CA SER A 115 12.16 -16.86 -3.15
C SER A 115 10.80 -16.77 -2.44
N SER A 116 10.59 -17.53 -1.36
CA SER A 116 9.31 -17.57 -0.67
C SER A 116 8.97 -16.25 0.05
N GLY A 117 9.97 -15.56 0.63
CA GLY A 117 9.79 -14.24 1.23
C GLY A 117 9.32 -13.20 0.21
N PHE A 118 9.93 -13.21 -0.99
CA PHE A 118 9.51 -12.35 -2.10
C PHE A 118 8.05 -12.60 -2.53
N ILE A 119 7.63 -13.87 -2.61
CA ILE A 119 6.24 -14.22 -2.95
C ILE A 119 5.27 -13.69 -1.89
N ILE A 120 5.62 -13.79 -0.61
CA ILE A 120 4.80 -13.29 0.48
C ILE A 120 4.72 -11.76 0.43
N ASP A 121 5.87 -11.09 0.36
CA ASP A 121 5.96 -9.62 0.37
C ASP A 121 5.35 -8.99 -0.89
N THR A 122 5.30 -9.69 -2.02
CA THR A 122 4.77 -9.12 -3.26
C THR A 122 3.32 -9.48 -3.48
N TYR A 123 2.99 -10.76 -3.37
CA TYR A 123 1.70 -11.29 -3.83
C TYR A 123 0.76 -11.56 -2.67
N LEU A 124 1.22 -12.28 -1.65
CA LEU A 124 0.32 -12.66 -0.56
C LEU A 124 -0.14 -11.43 0.23
N VAL A 125 0.77 -10.48 0.49
CA VAL A 125 0.41 -9.23 1.18
C VAL A 125 -0.54 -8.37 0.35
N ALA A 126 -0.47 -8.40 -0.98
CA ALA A 126 -1.39 -7.67 -1.84
C ALA A 126 -2.82 -8.24 -1.72
N GLY A 127 -2.95 -9.58 -1.70
CA GLY A 127 -4.21 -10.25 -1.41
C GLY A 127 -4.76 -9.90 -0.03
N ALA A 128 -3.91 -9.96 1.00
CA ALA A 128 -4.26 -9.60 2.37
C ALA A 128 -4.67 -8.13 2.52
N ALA A 129 -3.97 -7.20 1.87
CA ALA A 129 -4.30 -5.78 1.87
C ALA A 129 -5.66 -5.51 1.20
N GLY A 130 -5.96 -6.21 0.10
CA GLY A 130 -7.26 -6.15 -0.56
C GLY A 130 -8.40 -6.66 0.35
N LEU A 131 -8.19 -7.80 1.01
CA LEU A 131 -9.16 -8.34 1.98
C LEU A 131 -9.36 -7.39 3.17
N LEU A 132 -8.27 -6.78 3.68
CA LEU A 132 -8.34 -5.79 4.74
C LEU A 132 -9.16 -4.57 4.30
N MET A 133 -8.93 -4.06 3.09
CA MET A 133 -9.71 -2.95 2.52
C MET A 133 -11.20 -3.27 2.39
N LEU A 134 -11.56 -4.51 2.02
CA LEU A 134 -12.96 -4.96 1.96
C LEU A 134 -13.60 -5.17 3.33
N ALA A 135 -12.81 -5.49 4.35
CA ALA A 135 -13.31 -5.64 5.72
C ALA A 135 -13.60 -4.29 6.41
N LEU A 136 -13.03 -3.20 5.89
CA LEU A 136 -13.28 -1.83 6.35
C LEU A 136 -14.57 -1.25 5.75
N ASN A 137 -15.17 -0.26 6.41
CA ASN A 137 -16.34 0.41 5.85
C ASN A 137 -15.95 1.29 4.64
N ALA A 138 -16.91 1.61 3.77
CA ALA A 138 -16.66 2.34 2.54
C ALA A 138 -16.00 3.72 2.74
N GLN A 139 -16.36 4.43 3.82
CA GLN A 139 -15.79 5.74 4.15
C GLN A 139 -14.31 5.62 4.52
N VAL A 140 -13.96 4.68 5.40
CA VAL A 140 -12.59 4.38 5.82
C VAL A 140 -11.76 3.87 4.65
N ARG A 141 -12.32 2.99 3.81
CA ARG A 141 -11.67 2.48 2.59
C ARG A 141 -11.28 3.62 1.64
N ARG A 142 -12.19 4.58 1.42
CA ARG A 142 -11.91 5.74 0.57
C ARG A 142 -10.86 6.66 1.20
N ALA A 143 -10.95 6.93 2.50
CA ALA A 143 -9.95 7.72 3.22
C ALA A 143 -8.55 7.09 3.17
N LEU A 144 -8.44 5.75 3.27
CA LEU A 144 -7.19 5.03 3.08
C LEU A 144 -6.66 5.15 1.65
N GLY A 145 -7.54 5.05 0.65
CA GLY A 145 -7.16 5.28 -0.75
C GLY A 145 -6.59 6.68 -0.96
N ASP A 146 -7.27 7.71 -0.46
CA ASP A 146 -6.81 9.10 -0.52
C ASP A 146 -5.45 9.29 0.19
N LEU A 147 -5.25 8.62 1.33
CA LEU A 147 -3.99 8.66 2.09
C LEU A 147 -2.84 8.00 1.32
N VAL A 148 -3.07 6.83 0.71
CA VAL A 148 -2.07 6.15 -0.11
C VAL A 148 -1.73 7.01 -1.34
N LEU A 149 -2.73 7.57 -2.02
CA LEU A 149 -2.50 8.50 -3.13
C LEU A 149 -1.71 9.73 -2.71
N GLY A 150 -2.08 10.35 -1.58
CA GLY A 150 -1.35 11.48 -1.02
C GLY A 150 0.11 11.14 -0.73
N MET A 151 0.40 9.95 -0.22
CA MET A 151 1.77 9.47 0.00
C MET A 151 2.52 9.25 -1.33
N VAL A 152 1.90 8.68 -2.36
CA VAL A 152 2.56 8.54 -3.68
C VAL A 152 2.84 9.92 -4.29
N ILE A 153 1.91 10.87 -4.17
CA ILE A 153 2.13 12.26 -4.63
C ILE A 153 3.28 12.91 -3.86
N LEU A 154 3.34 12.73 -2.54
CA LEU A 154 4.47 13.22 -1.73
C LEU A 154 5.79 12.59 -2.18
N SER A 155 5.80 11.28 -2.43
CA SER A 155 6.97 10.56 -2.96
C SER A 155 7.40 11.11 -4.32
N ALA A 156 6.45 11.43 -5.21
CA ALA A 156 6.72 12.07 -6.50
C ALA A 156 7.35 13.46 -6.33
N VAL A 157 6.81 14.30 -5.44
CA VAL A 157 7.38 15.63 -5.12
C VAL A 157 8.81 15.49 -4.59
N MET A 158 9.04 14.57 -3.64
CA MET A 158 10.38 14.30 -3.12
C MET A 158 11.31 13.85 -4.24
N GLY A 159 10.87 12.92 -5.10
CA GLY A 159 11.67 12.46 -6.23
C GLY A 159 11.99 13.57 -7.24
N THR A 160 11.07 14.50 -7.49
CA THR A 160 11.36 15.69 -8.31
C THR A 160 12.39 16.59 -7.66
N ILE A 161 12.30 16.82 -6.34
CA ILE A 161 13.30 17.63 -5.61
C ILE A 161 14.67 16.95 -5.68
N GLU A 162 14.74 15.63 -5.42
CA GLU A 162 15.99 14.86 -5.52
C GLU A 162 16.61 14.97 -6.92
N ALA A 163 15.80 14.91 -7.97
CA ALA A 163 16.28 15.07 -9.34
C ALA A 163 16.88 16.44 -9.61
N VAL A 164 16.36 17.51 -9.00
CA VAL A 164 16.89 18.87 -9.15
C VAL A 164 18.14 19.07 -8.30
N THR A 165 18.13 18.59 -7.05
CA THR A 165 19.24 18.80 -6.11
C THR A 165 20.40 17.82 -6.29
N GLN A 166 20.19 16.73 -7.05
CA GLN A 166 21.13 15.62 -7.19
C GLN A 166 21.53 14.99 -5.84
N HIS A 167 20.62 15.08 -4.86
CA HIS A 167 20.82 14.58 -3.50
C HIS A 167 19.62 13.74 -3.08
N ARG A 168 19.86 12.52 -2.58
CA ARG A 168 18.79 11.60 -2.12
C ARG A 168 18.46 11.85 -0.66
N PHE A 169 17.17 11.82 -0.32
CA PHE A 169 16.73 11.91 1.07
C PHE A 169 16.92 10.60 1.82
N LEU A 170 16.73 9.47 1.13
CA LEU A 170 16.85 8.14 1.71
C LEU A 170 18.14 7.43 1.26
N PRO A 171 18.67 6.50 2.09
CA PRO A 171 19.84 5.72 1.73
C PRO A 171 19.59 4.88 0.46
N TYR A 172 20.57 4.88 -0.43
CA TYR A 172 20.52 4.09 -1.66
C TYR A 172 21.89 3.50 -1.95
N GLY A 173 22.00 2.18 -1.82
CA GLY A 173 23.28 1.46 -1.90
C GLY A 173 23.67 0.99 -3.31
N LEU A 174 22.87 1.25 -4.34
CA LEU A 174 23.19 0.83 -5.70
C LEU A 174 23.94 1.95 -6.43
N ASN A 175 25.06 1.58 -7.06
CA ASN A 175 25.83 2.50 -7.90
C ASN A 175 25.23 2.54 -9.30
N GLU A 176 24.76 3.72 -9.70
CA GLU A 176 24.19 3.95 -11.03
C GLU A 176 25.06 4.92 -11.82
N LEU A 177 25.10 4.74 -13.14
CA LEU A 177 25.86 5.60 -14.06
C LEU A 177 25.35 7.05 -14.10
N GLN A 178 24.08 7.25 -13.76
CA GLN A 178 23.41 8.55 -13.75
C GLN A 178 22.59 8.65 -12.47
N PHE A 179 22.53 9.86 -11.91
CA PHE A 179 21.68 10.11 -10.76
C PHE A 179 20.22 9.90 -11.15
N ARG A 180 19.53 9.02 -10.42
CA ARG A 180 18.10 8.84 -10.50
C ARG A 180 17.47 8.96 -9.11
N PRO A 181 16.39 9.75 -8.98
CA PRO A 181 15.71 9.93 -7.71
C PRO A 181 14.93 8.68 -7.33
N ILE A 182 14.70 8.51 -6.03
CA ILE A 182 13.95 7.39 -5.46
C ILE A 182 12.71 7.85 -4.68
N GLY A 183 12.65 9.12 -4.26
CA GLY A 183 11.57 9.63 -3.43
C GLY A 183 11.44 8.81 -2.14
N LEU A 184 10.23 8.39 -1.81
CA LEU A 184 9.97 7.46 -0.69
C LEU A 184 10.02 5.98 -1.11
N SER A 185 10.35 5.70 -2.37
CA SER A 185 10.42 4.32 -2.88
C SER A 185 11.81 3.70 -2.70
N ALA A 186 11.91 2.39 -2.91
CA ALA A 186 13.17 1.66 -2.83
C ALA A 186 14.09 1.85 -4.04
N HIS A 187 13.57 2.29 -5.18
CA HIS A 187 14.27 2.24 -6.46
C HIS A 187 13.64 3.24 -7.46
N PRO A 188 14.42 3.87 -8.37
CA PRO A 188 13.85 4.83 -9.32
C PRO A 188 12.73 4.24 -10.20
N LEU A 189 12.90 2.99 -10.65
CA LEU A 189 11.85 2.29 -11.40
C LEU A 189 10.58 2.05 -10.57
N ALA A 190 10.70 1.86 -9.26
CA ALA A 190 9.56 1.71 -8.37
C ALA A 190 8.82 3.06 -8.20
N LEU A 191 9.55 4.16 -8.04
CA LEU A 191 8.97 5.51 -8.04
C LEU A 191 8.17 5.75 -9.33
N GLY A 192 8.77 5.48 -10.48
CA GLY A 192 8.12 5.67 -11.78
C GLY A 192 6.87 4.81 -11.95
N ALA A 193 6.94 3.53 -11.59
CA ALA A 193 5.81 2.60 -11.66
C ALA A 193 4.67 3.03 -10.72
N LEU A 194 4.97 3.40 -9.48
CA LEU A 194 3.97 3.90 -8.52
C LEU A 194 3.30 5.18 -9.02
N CYS A 195 4.07 6.11 -9.58
CA CYS A 195 3.52 7.34 -10.15
C CYS A 195 2.58 7.04 -11.32
N ALA A 196 2.99 6.17 -12.25
CA ALA A 196 2.17 5.77 -13.38
C ALA A 196 0.86 5.13 -12.90
N THR A 197 0.93 4.11 -12.03
CA THR A 197 -0.25 3.45 -11.48
C THR A 197 -1.17 4.42 -10.72
N ALA A 198 -0.62 5.37 -9.97
CA ALA A 198 -1.42 6.31 -9.19
C ALA A 198 -2.25 7.26 -10.08
N ILE A 199 -1.78 7.60 -11.29
CA ILE A 199 -2.51 8.47 -12.23
C ILE A 199 -3.89 7.88 -12.52
N GLY A 200 -3.99 6.60 -12.86
CA GLY A 200 -5.27 5.91 -13.10
C GLY A 200 -6.24 5.92 -11.90
N PHE A 201 -5.76 6.10 -10.67
CA PHE A 201 -6.59 6.14 -9.46
C PHE A 201 -7.02 7.55 -9.06
N VAL A 202 -6.33 8.62 -9.48
CA VAL A 202 -6.70 10.01 -9.15
C VAL A 202 -8.14 10.38 -9.59
N PRO A 203 -8.64 9.99 -10.77
CA PRO A 203 -10.01 10.28 -11.20
C PRO A 203 -11.10 9.70 -10.28
N LEU A 204 -10.80 8.62 -9.56
CA LEU A 204 -11.73 7.94 -8.65
C LEU A 204 -11.88 8.64 -7.30
N THR A 205 -11.05 9.66 -7.03
CA THR A 205 -11.14 10.47 -5.81
C THR A 205 -12.34 11.41 -5.84
N ASN A 206 -12.75 11.91 -4.67
CA ASN A 206 -13.77 12.96 -4.56
C ASN A 206 -13.17 14.38 -4.58
N TRP A 207 -11.92 14.53 -5.02
CA TRP A 207 -11.23 15.82 -4.99
C TRP A 207 -11.81 16.80 -6.01
N ARG A 208 -11.59 18.09 -5.81
CA ARG A 208 -11.93 19.13 -6.80
C ARG A 208 -11.14 18.90 -8.09
N ILE A 209 -11.72 19.23 -9.23
CA ILE A 209 -11.11 18.96 -10.54
C ILE A 209 -9.68 19.51 -10.66
N TRP A 210 -9.45 20.74 -10.19
CA TRP A 210 -8.13 21.37 -10.19
C TRP A 210 -7.09 20.62 -9.35
N VAL A 211 -7.51 20.01 -8.23
CA VAL A 211 -6.63 19.19 -7.40
C VAL A 211 -6.27 17.88 -8.11
N ARG A 212 -7.22 17.28 -8.84
CA ARG A 212 -6.96 16.09 -9.64
C ARG A 212 -5.97 16.37 -10.77
N VAL A 213 -6.17 17.46 -11.51
CA VAL A 213 -5.28 17.88 -12.59
C VAL A 213 -3.87 18.15 -12.05
N LEU A 214 -3.77 18.88 -10.94
CA LEU A 214 -2.47 19.13 -10.30
C LEU A 214 -1.80 17.83 -9.81
N ALA A 215 -2.56 16.92 -9.19
CA ALA A 215 -2.03 15.64 -8.73
C ALA A 215 -1.50 14.79 -9.90
N ILE A 216 -2.28 14.67 -10.98
CA ILE A 216 -1.86 13.95 -12.20
C ILE A 216 -0.58 14.58 -12.78
N PHE A 217 -0.53 15.91 -12.86
CA PHE A 217 0.66 16.63 -13.34
C PHE A 217 1.90 16.34 -12.48
N VAL A 218 1.77 16.43 -11.15
CA VAL A 218 2.86 16.13 -10.22
C VAL A 218 3.32 14.69 -10.35
N LEU A 219 2.40 13.73 -10.46
CA LEU A 219 2.73 12.31 -10.66
C LEU A 219 3.44 12.08 -12.00
N LEU A 220 3.01 12.74 -13.08
CA LEU A 220 3.65 12.65 -14.39
C LEU A 220 5.09 13.21 -14.35
N VAL A 221 5.29 14.36 -13.70
CA VAL A 221 6.62 14.96 -13.51
C VAL A 221 7.51 14.05 -12.65
N GLY A 222 6.98 13.50 -11.56
CA GLY A 222 7.71 12.53 -10.72
C GLY A 222 8.10 11.26 -11.50
N CYS A 223 7.19 10.75 -12.35
CA CYS A 223 7.45 9.62 -13.22
C CYS A 223 8.58 9.94 -14.22
N ALA A 224 8.53 11.10 -14.86
CA ALA A 224 9.58 11.56 -15.77
C ALA A 224 10.93 11.72 -15.05
N ALA A 225 10.93 12.33 -13.86
CA ALA A 225 12.13 12.54 -13.04
C ALA A 225 12.81 11.23 -12.64
N SER A 226 12.03 10.16 -12.44
CA SER A 226 12.56 8.83 -12.10
C SER A 226 13.39 8.16 -13.21
N GLY A 227 13.25 8.63 -14.46
CA GLY A 227 13.92 8.03 -15.61
C GLY A 227 13.35 6.66 -16.05
N ALA A 228 12.22 6.23 -15.50
CA ALA A 228 11.56 4.97 -15.83
C ALA A 228 10.79 5.06 -17.15
N ARG A 229 11.48 4.86 -18.29
CA ARG A 229 10.90 5.05 -19.65
C ARG A 229 9.59 4.32 -19.91
N ALA A 230 9.49 3.04 -19.54
CA ALA A 230 8.28 2.26 -19.75
C ALA A 230 7.12 2.78 -18.89
N ALA A 231 7.39 3.13 -17.63
CA ALA A 231 6.39 3.72 -16.75
C ALA A 231 5.93 5.10 -17.26
N LEU A 232 6.83 5.90 -17.84
CA LEU A 232 6.49 7.19 -18.43
C LEU A 232 5.58 7.04 -19.66
N MET A 233 5.81 6.05 -20.51
CA MET A 233 4.93 5.75 -21.64
C MET A 233 3.52 5.38 -21.16
N LEU A 234 3.42 4.54 -20.12
CA LEU A 234 2.14 4.17 -19.52
C LEU A 234 1.46 5.37 -18.87
N ALA A 235 2.19 6.17 -18.09
CA ALA A 235 1.69 7.39 -17.47
C ALA A 235 1.12 8.35 -18.52
N ALA A 236 1.85 8.59 -19.61
CA ALA A 236 1.40 9.44 -20.71
C ALA A 236 0.13 8.88 -21.37
N ALA A 237 0.08 7.57 -21.64
CA ALA A 237 -1.09 6.92 -22.20
C ALA A 237 -2.32 7.05 -21.29
N GLU A 238 -2.16 6.81 -19.98
CA GLU A 238 -3.24 7.00 -19.01
C GLU A 238 -3.73 8.45 -18.98
N THR A 239 -2.82 9.44 -18.98
CA THR A 239 -3.23 10.85 -19.00
C THR A 239 -3.96 11.28 -20.28
N LEU A 240 -3.76 10.59 -21.41
CA LEU A 240 -4.48 10.89 -22.65
C LEU A 240 -5.87 10.25 -22.70
N ILE A 241 -6.09 9.18 -21.94
CA ILE A 241 -7.38 8.46 -21.87
C ILE A 241 -8.34 9.15 -20.90
N LEU A 242 -7.83 9.82 -19.87
CA LEU A 242 -8.58 10.51 -18.81
C LEU A 242 -9.07 11.90 -19.22
#